data_AF-A0A4T2GW72-F1
#
_entry.id   AF-A0A4T2GW72-F1
#
_cell.length_a   1.000
_cell.length_b   1.000
_cell.length_c   1.000
_cell.angle_alpha   90.00
_cell.angle_beta   90.00
_cell.angle_gamma   90.00
#
_symmetry.space_group_name_H-M   'P 1'
#
loop_
_entity.id
_entity.type
_entity.pdbx_description
1 polymer ?
#
loop_
_entity_poly.entity_id
_entity_poly.type
_entity_poly.pdbx_seq_one_letter_code
_entity_poly.pdbx_strand_id
1 'polypeptide(L)'
;MGKHLVICGHGQGRTGYDPGAVNAKLGITEAGKVRELANLMSKYSGQQIDFITEQNVYDYRSITSIGKGYDSITELHFNAFNGSAKGTEVLIQSSLEADKEDMAILSLLSRYFQNRGIKKVDWLYNANQAASRGYTYRLVEIAFIDNEQDMAIFENKKEDIAKGLVSAITGVEVKTIVPSPPSSTVGSSGTPSKSIYLVGDSLRVLPHATHYQTGQKIANWVKGRTYKILQVKNVHQSNSKRAYLLDGIKSWMLEQDVEGTTKGHSEQTYQAQKGDTYYGIARKFGLTVDALLAINGLKKTDILRVGQTLKVNAASRTTTAIPTSVASRVVASALSKVGQKVTVPSNPYGGQCVALVDKIVQELTDKNMSYTNAIDCLKKAKSNGFQVIYDAWGVNPKAGDFYVIQTDGMVYGHIGVCVTDSDGKSIDGVEQNIDGYSDHNNNGINDQLEIGGGGITRRVKRQWMANGSLYDSTGTVKLGKVVGWFRIS
;
A
#
# COMPACT_ATOMS: atom_id res chain seq x y z
N MET A 1 -12.48 -14.91 13.98
CA MET A 1 -12.91 -13.50 14.06
C MET A 1 -13.20 -13.05 12.65
N GLY A 2 -14.28 -12.31 12.47
CA GLY A 2 -14.67 -11.88 11.15
C GLY A 2 -13.71 -10.85 10.56
N LYS A 3 -13.67 -10.76 9.23
CA LYS A 3 -12.89 -9.75 8.51
C LYS A 3 -13.86 -8.75 7.88
N HIS A 4 -13.65 -7.46 8.16
CA HIS A 4 -14.56 -6.40 7.78
C HIS A 4 -13.86 -5.39 6.87
N LEU A 5 -14.65 -4.67 6.08
CA LEU A 5 -14.16 -3.60 5.22
C LEU A 5 -14.82 -2.28 5.58
N VAL A 6 -14.02 -1.25 5.83
CA VAL A 6 -14.50 0.13 5.98
C VAL A 6 -14.10 0.94 4.74
N ILE A 7 -15.08 1.60 4.13
CA ILE A 7 -14.91 2.46 2.96
C ILE A 7 -15.10 3.92 3.38
N CYS A 8 -14.15 4.78 3.05
CA CYS A 8 -14.34 6.22 3.15
C CYS A 8 -15.13 6.72 1.93
N GLY A 9 -16.28 7.35 2.16
CA GLY A 9 -17.03 8.04 1.11
C GLY A 9 -16.18 9.08 0.37
N HIS A 10 -16.53 9.30 -0.91
CA HIS A 10 -15.93 10.33 -1.77
C HIS A 10 -14.39 10.23 -1.89
N GLY A 11 -13.73 11.33 -2.26
CA GLY A 11 -12.28 11.47 -2.39
C GLY A 11 -11.78 11.30 -3.83
N GLN A 12 -10.57 10.78 -3.99
CA GLN A 12 -9.93 10.73 -5.32
C GLN A 12 -10.69 9.78 -6.26
N GLY A 13 -11.33 10.34 -7.28
CA GLY A 13 -11.92 9.63 -8.41
C GLY A 13 -10.97 9.50 -9.60
N ARG A 14 -11.49 8.99 -10.72
CA ARG A 14 -10.79 8.79 -12.00
C ARG A 14 -10.48 10.13 -12.68
N THR A 15 -11.38 11.10 -12.57
CA THR A 15 -11.31 12.38 -13.29
C THR A 15 -11.01 13.58 -12.38
N GLY A 16 -11.02 13.39 -11.07
CA GLY A 16 -10.78 14.47 -10.12
C GLY A 16 -11.03 14.07 -8.67
N TYR A 17 -10.79 15.00 -7.76
CA TYR A 17 -11.09 14.83 -6.35
C TYR A 17 -12.53 15.22 -6.06
N ASP A 18 -13.30 14.29 -5.52
CA ASP A 18 -14.66 14.51 -5.03
C ASP A 18 -14.61 14.86 -3.53
N PRO A 19 -14.93 16.09 -3.12
CA PRO A 19 -14.92 16.46 -1.71
C PRO A 19 -16.10 15.90 -0.92
N GLY A 20 -17.13 15.37 -1.58
CA GLY A 20 -18.44 15.16 -0.98
C GLY A 20 -19.07 16.48 -0.54
N ALA A 21 -19.95 16.43 0.46
CA ALA A 21 -20.50 17.63 1.06
C ALA A 21 -19.41 18.53 1.67
N VAL A 22 -19.59 19.85 1.57
CA VAL A 22 -18.60 20.84 2.03
C VAL A 22 -19.25 21.82 2.98
N ASN A 23 -18.65 21.99 4.16
CA ASN A 23 -18.96 23.11 5.03
C ASN A 23 -17.92 24.21 4.78
N ALA A 24 -18.30 25.17 3.93
CA ALA A 24 -17.42 26.27 3.52
C ALA A 24 -16.99 27.17 4.69
N LYS A 25 -17.88 27.36 5.69
CA LYS A 25 -17.59 28.18 6.88
C LYS A 25 -16.46 27.58 7.72
N LEU A 26 -16.52 26.28 7.95
CA LEU A 26 -15.51 25.55 8.73
C LEU A 26 -14.31 25.12 7.87
N GLY A 27 -14.41 25.23 6.54
CA GLY A 27 -13.37 24.83 5.61
C GLY A 27 -13.11 23.32 5.60
N ILE A 28 -14.16 22.52 5.86
CA ILE A 28 -14.09 21.06 5.94
C ILE A 28 -14.89 20.41 4.82
N THR A 29 -14.47 19.21 4.43
CA THR A 29 -15.14 18.39 3.43
C THR A 29 -15.47 17.03 4.03
N GLU A 30 -16.55 16.43 3.55
CA GLU A 30 -17.00 15.10 3.96
C GLU A 30 -15.92 14.07 3.71
N ALA A 31 -15.36 14.07 2.50
CA ALA A 31 -14.24 13.21 2.12
C ALA A 31 -13.06 13.32 3.12
N GLY A 32 -12.80 14.51 3.65
CA GLY A 32 -11.80 14.73 4.68
C GLY A 32 -12.19 14.13 6.04
N LYS A 33 -13.44 14.35 6.48
CA LYS A 33 -13.91 13.93 7.80
C LYS A 33 -14.07 12.42 7.95
N VAL A 34 -14.54 11.75 6.91
CA VAL A 34 -14.65 10.27 6.94
C VAL A 34 -13.27 9.61 6.99
N ARG A 35 -12.25 10.20 6.33
CA ARG A 35 -10.85 9.74 6.40
C ARG A 35 -10.21 10.03 7.74
N GLU A 36 -10.50 11.19 8.33
CA GLU A 36 -10.08 11.51 9.69
C GLU A 36 -10.61 10.46 10.69
N LEU A 37 -11.88 10.09 10.56
CA LEU A 37 -12.49 9.06 11.40
C LEU A 37 -11.91 7.67 11.16
N ALA A 38 -11.78 7.24 9.90
CA ALA A 38 -11.19 5.95 9.54
C ALA A 38 -9.74 5.82 10.06
N ASN A 39 -8.97 6.90 10.01
CA ASN A 39 -7.62 6.95 10.57
C ASN A 39 -7.58 6.83 12.09
N LEU A 40 -8.63 7.28 12.79
CA LEU A 40 -8.77 7.01 14.23
C LEU A 40 -9.16 5.55 14.46
N MET A 41 -10.11 5.02 13.69
CA MET A 41 -10.56 3.62 13.79
C MET A 41 -9.42 2.63 13.59
N SER A 42 -8.52 2.89 12.63
CA SER A 42 -7.40 1.99 12.32
C SER A 42 -6.40 1.82 13.48
N LYS A 43 -6.37 2.76 14.45
CA LYS A 43 -5.57 2.62 15.67
C LYS A 43 -6.08 1.51 16.60
N TYR A 44 -7.34 1.14 16.46
CA TYR A 44 -8.05 0.24 17.38
C TYR A 44 -8.53 -1.05 16.71
N SER A 45 -8.57 -1.12 15.38
CA SER A 45 -9.15 -2.24 14.63
C SER A 45 -8.28 -3.50 14.56
N GLY A 46 -6.99 -3.40 14.89
CA GLY A 46 -6.03 -4.49 14.66
C GLY A 46 -6.03 -4.92 13.19
N GLN A 47 -6.11 -6.23 12.94
CA GLN A 47 -6.18 -6.82 11.59
C GLN A 47 -7.62 -7.19 11.15
N GLN A 48 -8.63 -6.81 11.93
CA GLN A 48 -10.03 -7.21 11.68
C GLN A 48 -10.76 -6.30 10.69
N ILE A 49 -10.29 -5.06 10.50
CA ILE A 49 -10.86 -4.10 9.56
C ILE A 49 -9.80 -3.69 8.54
N ASP A 50 -10.07 -3.93 7.26
CA ASP A 50 -9.35 -3.30 6.16
C ASP A 50 -10.02 -1.96 5.80
N PHE A 51 -9.24 -0.98 5.34
CA PHE A 51 -9.74 0.36 5.04
C PHE A 51 -9.45 0.73 3.58
N ILE A 52 -10.45 1.31 2.91
CA ILE A 52 -10.27 2.01 1.63
C ILE A 52 -10.36 3.51 1.89
N THR A 53 -9.21 4.15 2.00
CA THR A 53 -9.08 5.61 2.23
C THR A 53 -8.69 6.37 0.95
N GLU A 54 -8.02 5.72 0.00
CA GLU A 54 -7.32 6.43 -1.07
C GLU A 54 -8.15 6.67 -2.34
N GLN A 55 -9.34 6.08 -2.45
CA GLN A 55 -10.14 6.13 -3.68
C GLN A 55 -11.63 6.33 -3.42
N ASN A 56 -12.30 6.99 -4.35
CA ASN A 56 -13.76 7.04 -4.44
C ASN A 56 -14.29 5.72 -5.01
N VAL A 57 -14.77 4.82 -4.14
CA VAL A 57 -15.20 3.47 -4.54
C VAL A 57 -16.35 3.49 -5.55
N TYR A 58 -17.27 4.45 -5.42
CA TYR A 58 -18.39 4.61 -6.34
C TYR A 58 -17.90 4.97 -7.76
N ASP A 59 -17.05 5.99 -7.86
CA ASP A 59 -16.53 6.46 -9.15
C ASP A 59 -15.65 5.39 -9.84
N TYR A 60 -14.84 4.68 -9.07
CA TYR A 60 -14.04 3.57 -9.59
C TYR A 60 -14.85 2.30 -9.87
N ARG A 61 -16.11 2.21 -9.44
CA ARG A 61 -16.95 1.00 -9.47
C ARG A 61 -16.29 -0.20 -8.77
N SER A 62 -15.42 0.05 -7.78
CA SER A 62 -14.58 -0.98 -7.17
C SER A 62 -15.34 -1.97 -6.30
N ILE A 63 -16.58 -1.66 -5.91
CA ILE A 63 -17.41 -2.58 -5.14
C ILE A 63 -17.64 -3.91 -5.87
N THR A 64 -17.57 -3.94 -7.20
CA THR A 64 -17.72 -5.17 -8.01
C THR A 64 -16.45 -6.03 -8.05
N SER A 65 -15.28 -5.45 -7.75
CA SER A 65 -13.99 -6.15 -7.73
C SER A 65 -13.55 -6.59 -6.34
N ILE A 66 -14.22 -6.14 -5.28
CA ILE A 66 -13.97 -6.60 -3.91
C ILE A 66 -14.27 -8.11 -3.81
N GLY A 67 -13.33 -8.90 -3.31
CA GLY A 67 -13.46 -10.36 -3.16
C GLY A 67 -14.33 -10.76 -1.96
N LYS A 68 -14.82 -12.01 -1.95
CA LYS A 68 -15.78 -12.55 -0.95
C LYS A 68 -15.18 -12.78 0.46
N GLY A 69 -14.06 -12.14 0.77
CA GLY A 69 -13.31 -12.36 2.01
C GLY A 69 -13.73 -11.46 3.17
N TYR A 70 -14.79 -10.66 3.02
CA TYR A 70 -15.31 -9.78 4.06
C TYR A 70 -16.70 -10.23 4.51
N ASP A 71 -16.88 -10.34 5.83
CA ASP A 71 -18.16 -10.65 6.45
C ASP A 71 -19.12 -9.46 6.36
N SER A 72 -18.57 -8.24 6.33
CA SER A 72 -19.38 -7.02 6.27
C SER A 72 -18.62 -5.83 5.67
N ILE A 73 -19.37 -4.91 5.04
CA ILE A 73 -18.86 -3.69 4.42
C ILE A 73 -19.59 -2.47 4.99
N THR A 74 -18.82 -1.53 5.55
CA THR A 74 -19.33 -0.29 6.15
C THR A 74 -18.75 0.91 5.44
N GLU A 75 -19.60 1.68 4.74
CA GLU A 75 -19.20 2.91 4.06
C GLU A 75 -19.54 4.13 4.93
N LEU A 76 -18.55 4.97 5.23
CA LEU A 76 -18.69 6.14 6.10
C LEU A 76 -18.95 7.40 5.27
N HIS A 77 -19.98 8.16 5.65
CA HIS A 77 -20.42 9.43 5.05
C HIS A 77 -20.80 10.45 6.13
N PHE A 78 -20.93 11.71 5.71
CA PHE A 78 -21.59 12.76 6.48
C PHE A 78 -22.70 13.38 5.65
N ASN A 79 -23.87 13.50 6.27
CA ASN A 79 -25.04 14.04 5.62
C ASN A 79 -24.90 15.56 5.44
N ALA A 80 -25.68 16.13 4.54
CA ALA A 80 -25.80 17.58 4.37
C ALA A 80 -27.18 17.94 3.83
N PHE A 81 -27.71 19.09 4.26
CA PHE A 81 -28.99 19.57 3.75
C PHE A 81 -29.11 21.10 3.76
N ASN A 82 -29.38 21.69 4.93
CA ASN A 82 -29.69 23.12 5.07
C ASN A 82 -29.01 23.78 6.29
N GLY A 83 -28.01 23.12 6.86
CA GLY A 83 -27.30 23.52 8.07
C GLY A 83 -28.08 23.43 9.39
N SER A 84 -29.38 23.13 9.35
CA SER A 84 -30.22 22.92 10.55
C SER A 84 -30.57 21.45 10.79
N ALA A 85 -30.66 20.66 9.71
CA ALA A 85 -30.77 19.21 9.82
C ALA A 85 -29.57 18.64 10.60
N LYS A 86 -29.84 17.61 11.41
CA LYS A 86 -28.87 17.00 12.32
C LYS A 86 -29.21 15.56 12.59
N GLY A 87 -28.24 14.80 13.07
CA GLY A 87 -28.41 13.42 13.47
C GLY A 87 -27.68 12.40 12.61
N THR A 88 -27.81 11.14 13.01
CA THR A 88 -27.19 9.98 12.37
C THR A 88 -28.24 9.06 11.77
N GLU A 89 -27.93 8.42 10.65
CA GLU A 89 -28.72 7.35 10.05
C GLU A 89 -27.83 6.26 9.44
N VAL A 90 -28.40 5.07 9.29
CA VAL A 90 -27.77 3.95 8.59
C VAL A 90 -28.65 3.59 7.40
N LEU A 91 -28.08 3.57 6.19
CA LEU A 91 -28.75 3.18 4.96
C LEU A 91 -28.37 1.75 4.61
N ILE A 92 -29.37 0.90 4.40
CA ILE A 92 -29.22 -0.50 3.97
C ILE A 92 -29.99 -0.75 2.68
N GLN A 93 -29.61 -1.78 1.94
CA GLN A 93 -30.32 -2.15 0.71
C GLN A 93 -31.76 -2.61 1.03
N SER A 94 -32.74 -2.19 0.22
CA SER A 94 -34.16 -2.30 0.54
C SER A 94 -34.73 -3.72 0.68
N SER A 95 -34.10 -4.71 0.04
CA SER A 95 -34.45 -6.13 0.14
C SER A 95 -33.84 -6.82 1.36
N LEU A 96 -32.93 -6.15 2.08
CA LEU A 96 -32.29 -6.68 3.28
C LEU A 96 -33.01 -6.23 4.55
N GLU A 97 -32.89 -7.03 5.58
CA GLU A 97 -33.24 -6.64 6.94
C GLU A 97 -32.01 -6.10 7.67
N ALA A 98 -32.22 -5.16 8.59
CA ALA A 98 -31.16 -4.63 9.42
C ALA A 98 -30.55 -5.75 10.28
N ASP A 99 -29.23 -5.85 10.27
CA ASP A 99 -28.50 -6.82 11.07
C ASP A 99 -28.01 -6.24 12.40
N LYS A 100 -27.32 -7.09 13.18
CA LYS A 100 -26.76 -6.69 14.48
C LYS A 100 -25.72 -5.56 14.38
N GLU A 101 -24.99 -5.48 13.27
CA GLU A 101 -23.98 -4.45 13.05
C GLU A 101 -24.65 -3.10 12.75
N ASP A 102 -25.69 -3.09 11.92
CA ASP A 102 -26.48 -1.89 11.63
C ASP A 102 -27.08 -1.30 12.93
N MET A 103 -27.68 -2.16 13.76
CA MET A 103 -28.24 -1.77 15.05
C MET A 103 -27.16 -1.28 16.03
N ALA A 104 -26.00 -1.95 16.09
CA ALA A 104 -24.90 -1.57 16.97
C ALA A 104 -24.30 -0.21 16.57
N ILE A 105 -24.11 0.04 15.26
CA ILE A 105 -23.61 1.31 14.74
C ILE A 105 -24.61 2.44 15.04
N LEU A 106 -25.89 2.23 14.74
CA LEU A 106 -26.91 3.25 15.01
C LEU A 106 -27.03 3.53 16.52
N SER A 107 -27.06 2.49 17.35
CA SER A 107 -27.12 2.63 18.81
C SER A 107 -25.92 3.37 19.37
N LEU A 108 -24.72 3.13 18.84
CA LEU A 108 -23.50 3.84 19.22
C LEU A 108 -23.62 5.33 18.90
N LEU A 109 -23.94 5.67 17.65
CA LEU A 109 -23.93 7.05 17.17
C LEU A 109 -25.08 7.86 17.78
N SER A 110 -26.19 7.21 18.11
CA SER A 110 -27.33 7.80 18.82
C SER A 110 -27.00 8.28 20.24
N ARG A 111 -25.85 7.88 20.80
CA ARG A 111 -25.35 8.43 22.08
C ARG A 111 -24.86 9.88 21.94
N TYR A 112 -24.58 10.32 20.71
CA TYR A 112 -23.99 11.62 20.41
C TYR A 112 -24.88 12.47 19.50
N PHE A 113 -25.56 11.84 18.54
CA PHE A 113 -26.35 12.52 17.50
C PHE A 113 -27.82 12.12 17.58
N GLN A 114 -28.71 12.97 17.06
CA GLN A 114 -30.13 12.64 16.95
C GLN A 114 -30.31 11.37 16.10
N ASN A 115 -30.98 10.35 16.65
CA ASN A 115 -31.26 9.12 15.94
C ASN A 115 -32.31 9.35 14.85
N ARG A 116 -31.96 9.10 13.58
CA ARG A 116 -32.86 9.22 12.42
C ARG A 116 -33.24 7.85 11.81
N GLY A 117 -32.84 6.77 12.47
CA GLY A 117 -33.23 5.41 12.14
C GLY A 117 -32.34 4.73 11.09
N ILE A 118 -32.66 3.46 10.85
CA ILE A 118 -32.16 2.68 9.72
C ILE A 118 -33.13 2.88 8.57
N LYS A 119 -32.64 3.21 7.37
CA LYS A 119 -33.47 3.40 6.18
C LYS A 119 -33.12 2.39 5.10
N LYS A 120 -34.16 1.83 4.51
CA LYS A 120 -34.08 0.91 3.37
C LYS A 120 -34.08 1.69 2.07
N VAL A 121 -33.09 1.46 1.21
CA VAL A 121 -32.90 2.19 -0.06
C VAL A 121 -32.53 1.24 -1.21
N ASP A 122 -32.90 1.61 -2.43
CA ASP A 122 -32.65 0.85 -3.66
C ASP A 122 -31.94 1.67 -4.75
N TRP A 123 -31.56 2.91 -4.46
CA TRP A 123 -30.89 3.82 -5.39
C TRP A 123 -29.38 3.92 -5.16
N LEU A 124 -28.87 3.39 -4.04
CA LEU A 124 -27.43 3.35 -3.75
C LEU A 124 -26.75 2.24 -4.56
N TYR A 125 -25.90 2.64 -5.52
CA TYR A 125 -25.17 1.71 -6.36
C TYR A 125 -24.36 0.69 -5.54
N ASN A 126 -23.55 1.15 -4.58
CA ASN A 126 -22.71 0.24 -3.77
C ASN A 126 -23.55 -0.75 -2.96
N ALA A 127 -24.66 -0.29 -2.37
CA ALA A 127 -25.58 -1.15 -1.62
C ALA A 127 -26.22 -2.22 -2.53
N ASN A 128 -26.68 -1.84 -3.72
CA ASN A 128 -27.26 -2.77 -4.69
C ASN A 128 -26.26 -3.80 -5.20
N GLN A 129 -25.03 -3.36 -5.51
CA GLN A 129 -23.97 -4.26 -5.97
C GLN A 129 -23.46 -5.18 -4.85
N ALA A 130 -23.44 -4.70 -3.61
CA ALA A 130 -23.08 -5.52 -2.47
C ALA A 130 -24.13 -6.61 -2.23
N ALA A 131 -25.41 -6.24 -2.21
CA ALA A 131 -26.53 -7.16 -2.03
C ALA A 131 -26.59 -8.24 -3.12
N SER A 132 -26.44 -7.86 -4.40
CA SER A 132 -26.43 -8.83 -5.52
C SER A 132 -25.26 -9.82 -5.46
N ARG A 133 -24.21 -9.51 -4.71
CA ARG A 133 -23.02 -10.34 -4.51
C ARG A 133 -23.02 -11.07 -3.18
N GLY A 134 -24.05 -10.90 -2.36
CA GLY A 134 -24.23 -11.56 -1.06
C GLY A 134 -23.42 -10.95 0.08
N TYR A 135 -22.98 -9.69 -0.03
CA TYR A 135 -22.36 -8.97 1.08
C TYR A 135 -23.41 -8.29 1.95
N THR A 136 -23.16 -8.27 3.26
CA THR A 136 -23.82 -7.32 4.15
C THR A 136 -23.15 -5.95 3.93
N TYR A 137 -23.95 -4.93 3.64
CA TYR A 137 -23.47 -3.58 3.34
C TYR A 137 -24.35 -2.53 4.01
N ARG A 138 -23.69 -1.52 4.58
CA ARG A 138 -24.34 -0.31 5.09
C ARG A 138 -23.58 0.95 4.69
N LEU A 139 -24.32 2.01 4.43
CA LEU A 139 -23.79 3.37 4.38
C LEU A 139 -24.19 4.08 5.67
N VAL A 140 -23.22 4.60 6.40
CA VAL A 140 -23.40 5.25 7.69
C VAL A 140 -23.25 6.75 7.51
N GLU A 141 -24.35 7.46 7.68
CA GLU A 141 -24.36 8.91 7.81
C GLU A 141 -24.06 9.26 9.27
N ILE A 142 -22.80 9.60 9.54
CA ILE A 142 -22.29 9.76 10.91
C ILE A 142 -22.99 10.91 11.63
N ALA A 143 -23.07 12.05 10.97
CA ALA A 143 -23.71 13.29 11.41
C ALA A 143 -23.90 14.23 10.21
N PHE A 144 -24.45 15.43 10.41
CA PHE A 144 -24.53 16.44 9.35
C PHE A 144 -23.29 17.34 9.30
N ILE A 145 -22.56 17.36 8.18
CA ILE A 145 -21.34 18.17 8.04
C ILE A 145 -21.62 19.69 7.99
N ASP A 146 -22.77 20.06 7.47
CA ASP A 146 -23.21 21.45 7.37
C ASP A 146 -23.86 21.97 8.66
N ASN A 147 -24.05 21.12 9.67
CA ASN A 147 -24.57 21.49 10.98
C ASN A 147 -23.45 21.71 12.00
N GLU A 148 -23.32 22.94 12.51
CA GLU A 148 -22.23 23.32 13.42
C GLU A 148 -22.29 22.60 14.78
N GLN A 149 -23.49 22.22 15.27
CA GLN A 149 -23.63 21.49 16.53
C GLN A 149 -23.19 20.04 16.38
N ASP A 150 -23.65 19.36 15.32
CA ASP A 150 -23.20 18.00 15.00
C ASP A 150 -21.68 17.96 14.80
N MET A 151 -21.12 18.92 14.07
CA MET A 151 -19.68 18.97 13.87
C MET A 151 -18.92 19.28 15.17
N ALA A 152 -19.43 20.14 16.05
CA ALA A 152 -18.80 20.36 17.35
C ALA A 152 -18.82 19.10 18.23
N ILE A 153 -19.93 18.34 18.23
CA ILE A 153 -20.02 17.06 18.93
C ILE A 153 -19.03 16.06 18.32
N PHE A 154 -19.02 15.93 16.99
CA PHE A 154 -18.10 15.05 16.29
C PHE A 154 -16.65 15.37 16.65
N GLU A 155 -16.22 16.63 16.56
CA GLU A 155 -14.84 17.01 16.90
C GLU A 155 -14.45 16.64 18.33
N ASN A 156 -15.36 16.83 19.28
CA ASN A 156 -15.14 16.54 20.70
C ASN A 156 -15.19 15.04 21.01
N LYS A 157 -15.90 14.23 20.19
CA LYS A 157 -16.21 12.82 20.48
C LYS A 157 -15.66 11.82 19.45
N LYS A 158 -14.98 12.27 18.40
CA LYS A 158 -14.50 11.43 17.28
C LYS A 158 -13.64 10.25 17.71
N GLU A 159 -12.87 10.36 18.79
CA GLU A 159 -12.09 9.22 19.30
C GLU A 159 -12.98 8.16 19.96
N ASP A 160 -13.97 8.56 20.76
CA ASP A 160 -14.96 7.65 21.35
C ASP A 160 -15.83 7.02 20.26
N ILE A 161 -16.23 7.81 19.26
CA ILE A 161 -16.96 7.35 18.07
C ILE A 161 -16.11 6.32 17.31
N ALA A 162 -14.82 6.57 17.07
CA ALA A 162 -13.94 5.65 16.38
C ALA A 162 -13.80 4.30 17.11
N LYS A 163 -13.54 4.31 18.43
CA LYS A 163 -13.45 3.09 19.25
C LYS A 163 -14.77 2.33 19.26
N GLY A 164 -15.86 3.06 19.39
CA GLY A 164 -17.21 2.51 19.34
C GLY A 164 -17.51 1.86 18.00
N LEU A 165 -17.16 2.51 16.89
CA LEU A 165 -17.44 1.98 15.54
C LEU A 165 -16.64 0.71 15.29
N VAL A 166 -15.37 0.68 15.70
CA VAL A 166 -14.57 -0.55 15.65
C VAL A 166 -15.22 -1.67 16.46
N SER A 167 -15.73 -1.36 17.66
CA SER A 167 -16.40 -2.35 18.51
C SER A 167 -17.73 -2.82 17.90
N ALA A 168 -18.52 -1.91 17.32
CA ALA A 168 -19.79 -2.23 16.68
C ALA A 168 -19.60 -3.09 15.42
N ILE A 169 -18.59 -2.77 14.60
CA ILE A 169 -18.27 -3.50 13.37
C ILE A 169 -17.72 -4.90 13.67
N THR A 170 -16.73 -4.99 14.57
CA THR A 170 -16.04 -6.26 14.84
C THR A 170 -16.76 -7.16 15.85
N GLY A 171 -17.66 -6.59 16.65
CA GLY A 171 -18.22 -7.25 17.83
C GLY A 171 -17.21 -7.46 18.95
N VAL A 172 -16.03 -6.84 18.89
CA VAL A 172 -14.95 -6.95 19.89
C VAL A 172 -14.76 -5.62 20.59
N GLU A 173 -14.83 -5.62 21.93
CA GLU A 173 -14.63 -4.41 22.73
C GLU A 173 -13.19 -3.88 22.61
N VAL A 174 -13.07 -2.61 22.23
CA VAL A 174 -11.78 -1.90 22.19
C VAL A 174 -11.37 -1.46 23.60
N LYS A 175 -10.32 -2.07 24.16
CA LYS A 175 -9.73 -1.64 25.44
C LYS A 175 -8.99 -0.31 25.28
N THR A 176 -9.35 0.68 26.09
CA THR A 176 -8.71 2.01 26.10
C THR A 176 -7.30 1.95 26.70
N ILE A 177 -6.26 2.22 25.90
CA ILE A 177 -4.95 2.66 26.40
C ILE A 177 -4.90 4.17 26.17
N VAL A 178 -4.90 4.95 27.26
CA VAL A 178 -4.84 6.42 27.24
C VAL A 178 -3.37 6.86 27.12
N PRO A 179 -2.95 7.59 26.08
CA PRO A 179 -1.67 8.29 26.09
C PRO A 179 -1.82 9.69 26.69
N SER A 180 -1.01 10.04 27.69
CA SER A 180 -0.91 11.38 28.26
C SER A 180 -0.21 12.38 27.32
N PRO A 181 -0.53 13.69 27.41
CA PRO A 181 0.06 14.71 26.54
C PRO A 181 1.37 15.29 27.10
N PRO A 182 2.30 15.76 26.24
CA PRO A 182 3.28 16.76 26.66
C PRO A 182 3.07 18.13 25.99
N SER A 183 3.37 19.16 26.79
CA SER A 183 3.24 20.60 26.55
C SER A 183 4.57 21.27 26.17
N SER A 184 4.43 22.42 25.46
CA SER A 184 5.25 23.66 25.43
C SER A 184 6.69 23.73 24.84
N THR A 185 6.76 24.46 23.70
CA THR A 185 7.62 25.61 23.29
C THR A 185 9.07 25.79 23.78
N VAL A 186 10.01 25.99 22.83
CA VAL A 186 11.03 27.09 22.78
C VAL A 186 11.45 27.30 21.30
N GLY A 187 11.74 28.55 20.89
CA GLY A 187 12.07 28.94 19.51
C GLY A 187 13.53 29.29 19.19
N SER A 188 13.66 29.97 18.05
CA SER A 188 14.79 30.70 17.47
C SER A 188 15.42 30.10 16.20
N SER A 189 15.70 31.06 15.33
CA SER A 189 15.94 31.06 13.90
C SER A 189 17.33 30.56 13.49
N GLY A 190 17.35 29.89 12.33
CA GLY A 190 18.55 29.73 11.52
C GLY A 190 18.16 28.98 10.26
N THR A 191 18.27 29.63 9.11
CA THR A 191 18.09 29.01 7.80
C THR A 191 19.39 28.33 7.39
N PRO A 192 19.37 27.02 7.08
CA PRO A 192 20.28 26.50 6.06
C PRO A 192 19.56 25.60 5.05
N SER A 193 20.13 25.58 3.84
CA SER A 193 19.93 24.64 2.71
C SER A 193 19.03 23.43 3.00
N LYS A 194 17.96 23.25 2.20
CA LYS A 194 16.92 22.19 2.33
C LYS A 194 17.51 20.81 2.59
N SER A 195 17.70 20.49 3.86
CA SER A 195 18.01 19.15 4.35
C SER A 195 16.79 18.26 4.16
N ILE A 196 17.03 17.01 3.75
CA ILE A 196 16.00 15.97 3.71
C ILE A 196 15.62 15.65 5.16
N TYR A 197 14.33 15.63 5.46
CA TYR A 197 13.83 15.27 6.78
C TYR A 197 13.49 13.77 6.85
N LEU A 198 13.75 13.12 7.99
CA LEU A 198 13.68 11.67 8.15
C LEU A 198 12.60 11.24 9.16
N VAL A 199 12.17 9.98 9.09
CA VAL A 199 11.29 9.41 10.11
C VAL A 199 11.90 9.59 11.50
N GLY A 200 11.15 10.20 12.41
CA GLY A 200 11.59 10.57 13.75
C GLY A 200 11.95 12.04 13.92
N ASP A 201 12.26 12.78 12.86
CA ASP A 201 12.50 14.23 12.91
C ASP A 201 11.21 14.99 13.25
N SER A 202 11.33 16.27 13.58
CA SER A 202 10.21 17.13 13.91
C SER A 202 10.07 18.26 12.88
N LEU A 203 8.90 18.36 12.26
CA LEU A 203 8.56 19.35 11.24
C LEU A 203 7.45 20.27 11.68
N ARG A 204 7.74 21.57 11.58
CA ARG A 204 6.78 22.64 11.67
C ARG A 204 6.04 22.80 10.35
N VAL A 205 4.71 22.83 10.40
CA VAL A 205 3.89 23.16 9.23
C VAL A 205 3.92 24.67 9.02
N LEU A 206 4.26 25.10 7.81
CA LEU A 206 4.46 26.51 7.51
C LEU A 206 3.12 27.28 7.41
N PRO A 207 3.05 28.56 7.83
CA PRO A 207 1.82 29.35 7.78
C PRO A 207 1.18 29.46 6.38
N HIS A 208 2.00 29.44 5.32
CA HIS A 208 1.51 29.53 3.93
C HIS A 208 0.91 28.21 3.42
N ALA A 209 1.08 27.11 4.14
CA ALA A 209 0.57 25.81 3.71
C ALA A 209 -0.95 25.86 3.54
N THR A 210 -1.45 25.53 2.34
CA THR A 210 -2.88 25.63 2.02
C THR A 210 -3.58 24.29 2.02
N HIS A 211 -2.93 23.24 1.49
CA HIS A 211 -3.51 21.91 1.35
C HIS A 211 -2.49 20.82 1.72
N TYR A 212 -2.98 19.73 2.30
CA TYR A 212 -2.23 18.49 2.44
C TYR A 212 -1.89 17.94 1.06
N GLN A 213 -0.95 17.00 1.00
CA GLN A 213 -0.61 16.28 -0.24
C GLN A 213 -1.84 15.64 -0.90
N THR A 214 -2.81 15.21 -0.10
CA THR A 214 -4.10 14.63 -0.50
C THR A 214 -5.09 15.65 -1.09
N GLY A 215 -4.72 16.93 -1.20
CA GLY A 215 -5.58 18.00 -1.73
C GLY A 215 -6.56 18.59 -0.72
N GLN A 216 -6.64 18.04 0.50
CA GLN A 216 -7.51 18.54 1.58
C GLN A 216 -6.95 19.84 2.17
N LYS A 217 -7.80 20.83 2.46
CA LYS A 217 -7.37 22.11 3.05
C LYS A 217 -6.77 21.91 4.44
N ILE A 218 -5.66 22.59 4.72
CA ILE A 218 -4.98 22.51 6.02
C ILE A 218 -5.71 23.40 7.03
N ALA A 219 -6.14 22.81 8.15
CA ALA A 219 -6.79 23.53 9.23
C ALA A 219 -5.85 24.55 9.89
N ASN A 220 -6.38 25.69 10.33
CA ASN A 220 -5.57 26.77 10.91
C ASN A 220 -4.78 26.34 12.14
N TRP A 221 -5.32 25.44 12.97
CA TRP A 221 -4.62 24.93 14.16
C TRP A 221 -3.39 24.08 13.81
N VAL A 222 -3.30 23.56 12.58
CA VAL A 222 -2.17 22.74 12.15
C VAL A 222 -0.96 23.61 11.80
N LYS A 223 -1.23 24.79 11.24
CA LYS A 223 -0.22 25.74 10.78
C LYS A 223 0.56 26.31 11.96
N GLY A 224 1.87 26.44 11.78
CA GLY A 224 2.80 26.96 12.78
C GLY A 224 3.17 25.97 13.89
N ARG A 225 2.55 24.78 13.96
CA ARG A 225 2.87 23.72 14.93
C ARG A 225 3.87 22.72 14.39
N THR A 226 4.59 22.07 15.30
CA THR A 226 5.63 21.09 15.02
C THR A 226 5.16 19.68 15.33
N TYR A 227 5.48 18.73 14.45
CA TYR A 227 5.02 17.35 14.49
C TYR A 227 6.16 16.39 14.15
N LYS A 228 6.16 15.21 14.78
CA LYS A 228 7.15 14.17 14.49
C LYS A 228 6.87 13.51 13.14
N ILE A 229 7.87 13.18 12.34
CA ILE A 229 7.70 12.44 11.09
C ILE A 229 7.53 10.96 11.41
N LEU A 230 6.50 10.34 10.85
CA LEU A 230 6.23 8.91 10.95
C LEU A 230 6.66 8.15 9.71
N GLN A 231 6.50 8.76 8.55
CA GLN A 231 6.84 8.17 7.26
C GLN A 231 7.25 9.26 6.28
N VAL A 232 8.08 8.88 5.31
CA VAL A 232 8.50 9.72 4.20
C VAL A 232 8.17 8.98 2.91
N LYS A 233 7.59 9.66 1.93
CA LYS A 233 7.36 9.11 0.60
C LYS A 233 7.78 10.11 -0.47
N ASN A 234 8.20 9.59 -1.63
CA ASN A 234 8.47 10.41 -2.80
C ASN A 234 7.15 10.83 -3.45
N VAL A 235 7.09 12.05 -3.97
CA VAL A 235 5.96 12.58 -4.73
C VAL A 235 6.47 13.45 -5.88
N HIS A 236 5.67 13.59 -6.93
CA HIS A 236 5.89 14.57 -8.00
C HIS A 236 4.70 15.53 -8.01
N GLN A 237 4.63 16.39 -6.99
CA GLN A 237 3.46 17.23 -6.77
C GLN A 237 3.89 18.65 -6.39
N SER A 238 3.41 19.62 -7.16
CA SER A 238 3.80 21.03 -7.04
C SER A 238 5.33 21.20 -7.07
N ASN A 239 5.91 21.83 -6.05
CA ASN A 239 7.36 22.05 -5.94
C ASN A 239 8.04 21.04 -5.00
N SER A 240 7.36 19.93 -4.67
CA SER A 240 7.84 18.93 -3.72
C SER A 240 8.27 17.65 -4.42
N LYS A 241 9.42 17.13 -3.97
CA LYS A 241 9.89 15.79 -4.34
C LYS A 241 9.48 14.75 -3.29
N ARG A 242 9.02 15.21 -2.12
CA ARG A 242 8.63 14.38 -0.98
C ARG A 242 7.38 14.86 -0.29
N ALA A 243 6.73 13.93 0.40
CA ALA A 243 5.75 14.23 1.43
C ALA A 243 6.13 13.53 2.73
N TYR A 244 5.75 14.14 3.85
CA TYR A 244 6.04 13.69 5.20
C TYR A 244 4.74 13.39 5.93
N LEU A 245 4.57 12.15 6.38
CA LEU A 245 3.45 11.79 7.24
C LEU A 245 3.77 12.29 8.65
N LEU A 246 3.03 13.28 9.11
CA LEU A 246 3.30 13.90 10.40
C LEU A 246 2.44 13.27 11.50
N ASP A 247 3.06 12.98 12.64
CA ASP A 247 2.42 12.51 13.85
C ASP A 247 1.50 13.58 14.44
N GLY A 248 0.49 13.16 15.19
CA GLY A 248 -0.56 14.05 15.69
C GLY A 248 -1.60 14.46 14.62
N ILE A 249 -1.20 14.76 13.38
CA ILE A 249 -2.14 15.07 12.27
C ILE A 249 -2.39 13.90 11.33
N LYS A 250 -1.49 12.90 11.29
CA LYS A 250 -1.53 11.71 10.42
C LYS A 250 -1.85 12.02 8.94
N SER A 251 -1.41 13.18 8.47
CA SER A 251 -1.59 13.64 7.10
C SER A 251 -0.25 13.90 6.44
N TRP A 252 -0.22 13.66 5.13
CA TRP A 252 0.96 13.87 4.31
C TRP A 252 1.11 15.36 4.01
N MET A 253 2.19 15.96 4.52
CA MET A 253 2.58 17.33 4.23
C MET A 253 3.59 17.35 3.08
N LEU A 254 3.36 18.19 2.08
CA LEU A 254 4.31 18.39 0.99
C LEU A 254 5.57 19.09 1.53
N GLU A 255 6.73 18.70 1.01
CA GLU A 255 8.05 19.20 1.42
C GLU A 255 8.19 20.73 1.35
N GLN A 256 7.46 21.39 0.45
CA GLN A 256 7.43 22.85 0.33
C GLN A 256 6.68 23.56 1.49
N ASP A 257 5.91 22.81 2.29
CA ASP A 257 4.94 23.33 3.26
C ASP A 257 5.37 23.06 4.71
N VAL A 258 6.63 22.62 4.90
CA VAL A 258 7.18 22.24 6.20
C VAL A 258 8.64 22.69 6.37
N GLU A 259 9.02 22.99 7.62
CA GLU A 259 10.40 23.32 8.02
C GLU A 259 10.78 22.57 9.31
N GLY A 260 12.05 22.25 9.54
CA GLY A 260 12.49 21.61 10.79
C GLY A 260 13.99 21.58 10.99
N THR A 261 14.45 21.12 12.15
CA THR A 261 15.88 20.93 12.44
C THR A 261 16.21 19.45 12.60
N THR A 262 17.38 19.03 12.12
CA THR A 262 17.85 17.64 12.19
C THR A 262 18.52 17.29 13.54
N LYS A 263 18.46 18.19 14.54
CA LYS A 263 19.16 18.03 15.83
C LYS A 263 18.26 17.37 16.89
N GLY A 264 17.83 16.13 16.63
CA GLY A 264 16.96 15.38 17.56
C GLY A 264 17.03 13.86 17.43
N HIS A 265 18.10 13.29 16.89
CA HIS A 265 18.24 11.85 16.70
C HIS A 265 18.41 11.12 18.06
N SER A 266 17.32 10.69 18.69
CA SER A 266 17.39 9.60 19.66
C SER A 266 17.75 8.30 18.93
N GLU A 267 18.67 7.51 19.47
CA GLU A 267 19.02 6.19 18.91
C GLU A 267 17.74 5.34 18.80
N GLN A 268 17.30 5.05 17.57
CA GLN A 268 16.23 4.10 17.33
C GLN A 268 16.83 2.71 17.13
N THR A 269 16.30 1.72 17.84
CA THR A 269 16.64 0.31 17.65
C THR A 269 15.40 -0.50 17.28
N TYR A 270 15.58 -1.54 16.48
CA TYR A 270 14.54 -2.46 16.04
C TYR A 270 14.95 -3.90 16.33
N GLN A 271 14.08 -4.67 16.99
CA GLN A 271 14.32 -6.08 17.23
C GLN A 271 13.72 -6.91 16.08
N ALA A 272 14.58 -7.65 15.38
CA ALA A 272 14.19 -8.46 14.24
C ALA A 272 13.18 -9.55 14.63
N GLN A 273 12.11 -9.67 13.85
CA GLN A 273 11.03 -10.63 14.06
C GLN A 273 11.14 -11.78 13.06
N LYS A 274 10.40 -12.87 13.32
CA LYS A 274 10.32 -14.00 12.39
C LYS A 274 9.77 -13.52 11.04
N GLY A 275 10.55 -13.71 9.97
CA GLY A 275 10.20 -13.28 8.62
C GLY A 275 10.75 -11.90 8.22
N ASP A 276 11.42 -11.18 9.12
CA ASP A 276 12.10 -9.95 8.74
C ASP A 276 13.31 -10.22 7.85
N THR A 277 13.62 -9.25 7.00
CA THR A 277 14.85 -9.19 6.21
C THR A 277 15.52 -7.83 6.44
N TYR A 278 16.84 -7.72 6.25
CA TYR A 278 17.50 -6.41 6.29
C TYR A 278 16.86 -5.42 5.32
N TYR A 279 16.36 -5.88 4.19
CA TYR A 279 15.62 -5.04 3.24
C TYR A 279 14.29 -4.55 3.81
N GLY A 280 13.48 -5.44 4.38
CA GLY A 280 12.20 -5.09 4.99
C GLY A 280 12.36 -4.10 6.14
N ILE A 281 13.36 -4.34 6.99
CA ILE A 281 13.72 -3.45 8.10
C ILE A 281 14.24 -2.12 7.55
N ALA A 282 15.19 -2.12 6.62
CA ALA A 282 15.74 -0.90 6.05
C ALA A 282 14.62 -0.05 5.41
N ARG A 283 13.74 -0.66 4.62
CA ARG A 283 12.57 0.01 4.03
C ARG A 283 11.62 0.57 5.09
N LYS A 284 11.34 -0.19 6.15
CA LYS A 284 10.48 0.24 7.28
C LYS A 284 11.01 1.52 7.95
N PHE A 285 12.33 1.68 7.99
CA PHE A 285 13.00 2.83 8.60
C PHE A 285 13.59 3.83 7.60
N GLY A 286 13.28 3.70 6.31
CA GLY A 286 13.80 4.60 5.26
C GLY A 286 15.31 4.54 5.04
N LEU A 287 15.96 3.44 5.42
CA LEU A 287 17.38 3.16 5.20
C LEU A 287 17.59 2.34 3.93
N THR A 288 18.81 2.34 3.40
CA THR A 288 19.26 1.27 2.50
C THR A 288 19.73 0.07 3.32
N VAL A 289 19.74 -1.12 2.71
CA VAL A 289 20.32 -2.31 3.35
C VAL A 289 21.77 -2.06 3.74
N ASP A 290 22.54 -1.42 2.86
CA ASP A 290 23.96 -1.14 3.08
C ASP A 290 24.16 -0.17 4.25
N ALA A 291 23.31 0.86 4.38
CA ALA A 291 23.34 1.76 5.52
C ALA A 291 22.94 1.03 6.82
N LEU A 292 21.85 0.25 6.78
CA LEU A 292 21.41 -0.53 7.93
C LEU A 292 22.50 -1.50 8.41
N LEU A 293 23.16 -2.23 7.49
CA LEU A 293 24.25 -3.13 7.82
C LEU A 293 25.45 -2.36 8.38
N ALA A 294 25.86 -1.27 7.74
CA ALA A 294 27.00 -0.47 8.17
C ALA A 294 26.82 0.13 9.58
N ILE A 295 25.63 0.66 9.88
CA ILE A 295 25.30 1.22 11.20
C ILE A 295 25.36 0.15 12.30
N ASN A 296 25.11 -1.10 11.92
CA ASN A 296 25.16 -2.25 12.83
C ASN A 296 26.49 -3.00 12.82
N GLY A 297 27.49 -2.55 12.05
CA GLY A 297 28.77 -3.24 11.90
C GLY A 297 28.65 -4.61 11.23
N LEU A 298 27.62 -4.80 10.40
CA LEU A 298 27.30 -6.06 9.73
C LEU A 298 27.72 -6.02 8.25
N LYS A 299 27.99 -7.20 7.69
CA LYS A 299 28.31 -7.44 6.27
C LYS A 299 27.08 -8.00 5.55
N LYS A 300 27.04 -7.89 4.21
CA LYS A 300 25.97 -8.49 3.37
C LYS A 300 25.85 -10.01 3.51
N THR A 301 26.92 -10.66 3.94
CA THR A 301 26.99 -12.10 4.20
C THR A 301 26.43 -12.49 5.56
N ASP A 302 26.23 -11.53 6.47
CA ASP A 302 25.76 -11.83 7.82
C ASP A 302 24.25 -12.10 7.77
N ILE A 303 23.82 -13.17 8.43
CA ILE A 303 22.41 -13.59 8.44
C ILE A 303 21.67 -12.84 9.55
N LEU A 304 20.53 -12.22 9.21
CA LEU A 304 19.63 -11.61 10.20
C LEU A 304 18.99 -12.68 11.07
N ARG A 305 19.21 -12.62 12.39
CA ARG A 305 18.62 -13.56 13.34
C ARG A 305 17.36 -13.00 13.99
N VAL A 306 16.36 -13.85 14.20
CA VAL A 306 15.19 -13.46 15.00
C VAL A 306 15.65 -13.07 16.41
N GLY A 307 15.12 -11.96 16.92
CA GLY A 307 15.52 -11.37 18.20
C GLY A 307 16.74 -10.45 18.13
N GLN A 308 17.44 -10.36 16.98
CA GLN A 308 18.59 -9.48 16.81
C GLN A 308 18.16 -8.00 16.84
N THR A 309 18.74 -7.23 17.76
CA THR A 309 18.52 -5.79 17.86
C THR A 309 19.42 -5.06 16.87
N LEU A 310 18.81 -4.30 15.96
CA LEU A 310 19.49 -3.46 14.99
C LEU A 310 19.30 -1.99 15.33
N LYS A 311 20.37 -1.20 15.31
CA LYS A 311 20.34 0.26 15.20
C LYS A 311 19.71 0.65 13.86
N VAL A 312 18.64 1.43 13.90
CA VAL A 312 17.90 1.90 12.73
C VAL A 312 17.85 3.44 12.64
N ASN A 313 18.65 4.11 13.47
CA ASN A 313 18.92 5.53 13.33
C ASN A 313 19.90 5.76 12.17
N ALA A 314 19.52 6.61 11.22
CA ALA A 314 20.37 6.98 10.09
C ALA A 314 21.60 7.78 10.55
N ALA A 315 22.66 7.11 11.02
CA ALA A 315 23.95 7.73 11.19
C ALA A 315 24.56 7.97 9.79
N SER A 316 24.47 9.24 9.35
CA SER A 316 25.34 9.92 8.39
C SER A 316 25.82 9.19 7.12
N ARG A 317 25.50 9.83 5.97
CA ARG A 317 26.14 9.72 4.65
C ARG A 317 25.78 8.42 3.90
N THR A 318 25.51 8.42 2.60
CA THR A 318 26.08 9.20 1.50
C THR A 318 25.02 9.22 0.39
N THR A 319 24.90 10.32 -0.34
CA THR A 319 24.05 10.42 -1.53
C THR A 319 24.51 9.42 -2.60
N THR A 320 23.93 8.22 -2.62
CA THR A 320 23.89 7.41 -3.83
C THR A 320 22.48 7.58 -4.40
N ALA A 321 22.41 8.09 -5.62
CA ALA A 321 21.18 8.50 -6.29
C ALA A 321 20.10 7.41 -6.20
N ILE A 322 18.85 7.84 -5.95
CA ILE A 322 17.67 7.01 -6.22
C ILE A 322 17.78 6.56 -7.67
N PRO A 323 17.57 5.28 -7.98
CA PRO A 323 17.72 4.83 -9.35
C PRO A 323 16.71 5.54 -10.26
N THR A 324 17.22 6.45 -11.10
CA THR A 324 16.42 7.34 -11.95
C THR A 324 15.86 6.65 -13.19
N SER A 325 16.36 5.46 -13.53
CA SER A 325 15.87 4.70 -14.68
C SER A 325 14.77 3.71 -14.30
N VAL A 326 13.80 3.53 -15.22
CA VAL A 326 12.74 2.51 -15.10
C VAL A 326 13.33 1.12 -14.88
N ALA A 327 14.39 0.78 -15.61
CA ALA A 327 15.16 -0.45 -15.43
C ALA A 327 15.58 -0.69 -13.97
N SER A 328 16.09 0.33 -13.30
CA SER A 328 16.52 0.18 -11.91
C SER A 328 15.36 0.08 -10.91
N ARG A 329 14.20 0.67 -11.24
CA ARG A 329 12.95 0.48 -10.47
C ARG A 329 12.41 -0.95 -10.61
N VAL A 330 12.54 -1.55 -11.80
CA VAL A 330 12.24 -2.98 -12.02
C VAL A 330 13.12 -3.85 -11.13
N VAL A 331 14.44 -3.64 -11.16
CA VAL A 331 15.41 -4.38 -10.33
C VAL A 331 15.06 -4.26 -8.84
N ALA A 332 14.79 -3.04 -8.37
CA ALA A 332 14.42 -2.81 -6.97
C ALA A 332 13.12 -3.53 -6.59
N SER A 333 12.11 -3.50 -7.47
CA SER A 333 10.85 -4.21 -7.23
C SER A 333 11.03 -5.74 -7.23
N ALA A 334 11.80 -6.29 -8.18
CA ALA A 334 12.10 -7.72 -8.25
C ALA A 334 12.85 -8.21 -6.99
N LEU A 335 13.91 -7.52 -6.60
CA LEU A 335 14.68 -7.86 -5.39
C LEU A 335 13.83 -7.73 -4.11
N SER A 336 12.93 -6.75 -4.05
CA SER A 336 12.03 -6.58 -2.89
C SER A 336 11.08 -7.75 -2.66
N LYS A 337 10.83 -8.55 -3.70
CA LYS A 337 9.88 -9.66 -3.67
C LYS A 337 10.52 -10.98 -3.28
N VAL A 338 11.86 -11.13 -3.38
CA VAL A 338 12.59 -12.37 -3.03
C VAL A 338 12.13 -12.92 -1.68
N GLY A 339 11.81 -14.22 -1.65
CA GLY A 339 11.29 -14.91 -0.48
C GLY A 339 9.78 -14.78 -0.27
N GLN A 340 9.08 -14.04 -1.12
CA GLN A 340 7.63 -13.86 -1.07
C GLN A 340 6.95 -14.65 -2.18
N LYS A 341 5.75 -15.12 -1.88
CA LYS A 341 4.81 -15.64 -2.88
C LYS A 341 4.03 -14.48 -3.49
N VAL A 342 4.26 -14.23 -4.77
CA VAL A 342 3.65 -13.12 -5.50
C VAL A 342 2.40 -13.61 -6.22
N THR A 343 1.31 -12.89 -6.00
CA THR A 343 0.00 -13.11 -6.62
C THR A 343 -0.49 -11.82 -7.27
N VAL A 344 -1.31 -11.94 -8.31
CA VAL A 344 -1.97 -10.81 -8.97
C VAL A 344 -3.42 -11.18 -9.29
N PRO A 345 -4.39 -10.25 -9.23
CA PRO A 345 -5.79 -10.55 -9.54
C PRO A 345 -6.01 -11.10 -10.97
N SER A 346 -5.14 -10.70 -11.90
CA SER A 346 -5.10 -11.15 -13.29
C SER A 346 -4.60 -12.60 -13.46
N ASN A 347 -4.06 -13.23 -12.41
CA ASN A 347 -3.62 -14.63 -12.40
C ASN A 347 -4.22 -15.33 -11.16
N PRO A 348 -5.35 -16.06 -11.32
CA PRO A 348 -6.01 -16.73 -10.19
C PRO A 348 -5.19 -17.90 -9.63
N TYR A 349 -4.17 -18.38 -10.34
CA TYR A 349 -3.29 -19.48 -9.96
C TYR A 349 -2.03 -19.01 -9.22
N GLY A 350 -2.10 -17.84 -8.54
CA GLY A 350 -0.98 -17.12 -7.93
C GLY A 350 0.15 -17.98 -7.33
N GLY A 351 1.41 -17.52 -7.45
CA GLY A 351 2.60 -18.34 -7.19
C GLY A 351 3.34 -18.81 -8.45
N GLN A 352 2.84 -18.52 -9.65
CA GLN A 352 3.50 -18.84 -10.92
C GLN A 352 4.54 -17.78 -11.36
N CYS A 353 5.42 -18.12 -12.30
CA CYS A 353 6.49 -17.24 -12.81
C CYS A 353 5.97 -15.91 -13.38
N VAL A 354 4.87 -15.94 -14.13
CA VAL A 354 4.26 -14.73 -14.72
C VAL A 354 3.67 -13.81 -13.65
N ALA A 355 3.25 -14.32 -12.48
CA ALA A 355 2.67 -13.48 -11.43
C ALA A 355 3.68 -12.47 -10.87
N LEU A 356 4.97 -12.84 -10.76
CA LEU A 356 6.05 -11.92 -10.38
C LEU A 356 6.16 -10.78 -11.39
N VAL A 357 6.24 -11.13 -12.67
CA VAL A 357 6.42 -10.18 -13.77
C VAL A 357 5.22 -9.25 -13.89
N ASP A 358 4.01 -9.80 -13.89
CA ASP A 358 2.77 -9.04 -13.98
C ASP A 358 2.63 -8.07 -12.80
N LYS A 359 3.00 -8.50 -11.58
CA LYS A 359 3.00 -7.62 -10.40
C LYS A 359 3.92 -6.43 -10.59
N ILE A 360 5.13 -6.65 -11.09
CA ILE A 360 6.10 -5.57 -11.32
C ILE A 360 5.61 -4.63 -12.42
N VAL A 361 5.02 -5.16 -13.50
CA VAL A 361 4.44 -4.34 -14.57
C VAL A 361 3.30 -3.47 -14.05
N GLN A 362 2.38 -4.02 -13.25
CA GLN A 362 1.27 -3.27 -12.63
C GLN A 362 1.72 -2.22 -11.59
N GLU A 363 2.88 -2.41 -10.96
CA GLU A 363 3.45 -1.43 -10.01
C GLU A 363 4.11 -0.24 -10.71
N LEU A 364 4.60 -0.44 -11.94
CA LEU A 364 5.44 0.53 -12.63
C LEU A 364 4.77 1.17 -13.85
N THR A 365 3.69 0.58 -14.35
CA THR A 365 2.96 1.01 -15.55
C THR A 365 1.45 0.91 -15.33
N ASP A 366 0.67 1.48 -16.24
CA ASP A 366 -0.80 1.30 -16.33
C ASP A 366 -1.20 -0.02 -17.02
N LYS A 367 -0.23 -0.86 -17.38
CA LYS A 367 -0.45 -2.12 -18.10
C LYS A 367 -0.40 -3.33 -17.16
N ASN A 368 -0.78 -4.47 -17.71
CA ASN A 368 -0.60 -5.78 -17.09
C ASN A 368 -0.15 -6.79 -18.15
N MET A 369 0.39 -7.92 -17.69
CA MET A 369 0.75 -9.03 -18.57
C MET A 369 -0.41 -10.01 -18.79
N SER A 370 -1.51 -9.88 -18.03
CA SER A 370 -2.69 -10.79 -18.07
C SER A 370 -2.31 -12.26 -17.82
N TYR A 371 -3.28 -13.16 -17.61
CA TYR A 371 -2.97 -14.60 -17.57
C TYR A 371 -2.56 -15.09 -18.96
N THR A 372 -1.26 -15.18 -19.21
CA THR A 372 -0.67 -15.74 -20.43
C THR A 372 0.45 -16.69 -20.05
N ASN A 373 0.78 -17.62 -20.93
CA ASN A 373 1.93 -18.49 -20.69
C ASN A 373 3.20 -17.65 -20.75
N ALA A 374 4.24 -18.05 -20.00
CA ALA A 374 5.49 -17.32 -19.99
C ALA A 374 6.09 -17.19 -21.40
N ILE A 375 5.97 -18.23 -22.24
CA ILE A 375 6.44 -18.21 -23.64
C ILE A 375 5.74 -17.13 -24.49
N ASP A 376 4.50 -16.77 -24.16
CA ASP A 376 3.69 -15.80 -24.88
C ASP A 376 3.94 -14.35 -24.39
N CYS A 377 4.69 -14.17 -23.29
CA CYS A 377 4.93 -12.85 -22.70
C CYS A 377 5.65 -11.88 -23.65
N LEU A 378 6.50 -12.34 -24.57
CA LEU A 378 7.13 -11.43 -25.55
C LEU A 378 6.09 -10.83 -26.51
N LYS A 379 5.13 -11.63 -26.98
CA LYS A 379 4.02 -11.16 -27.83
C LYS A 379 3.14 -10.18 -27.07
N LYS A 380 2.83 -10.49 -25.81
CA LYS A 380 2.05 -9.61 -24.93
C LYS A 380 2.78 -8.29 -24.65
N ALA A 381 4.07 -8.34 -24.32
CA ALA A 381 4.89 -7.16 -24.09
C ALA A 381 4.90 -6.24 -25.32
N LYS A 382 5.06 -6.80 -26.52
CA LYS A 382 4.96 -6.05 -27.78
C LYS A 382 3.58 -5.38 -27.92
N SER A 383 2.49 -6.08 -27.59
CA SER A 383 1.14 -5.50 -27.64
C SER A 383 0.91 -4.38 -26.60
N ASN A 384 1.63 -4.42 -25.48
CA ASN A 384 1.63 -3.37 -24.47
C ASN A 384 2.52 -2.17 -24.83
N GLY A 385 3.21 -2.22 -25.98
CA GLY A 385 4.14 -1.17 -26.43
C GLY A 385 5.53 -1.24 -25.80
N PHE A 386 5.85 -2.31 -25.08
CA PHE A 386 7.18 -2.50 -24.49
C PHE A 386 8.22 -2.88 -25.55
N GLN A 387 9.47 -2.50 -25.31
CA GLN A 387 10.57 -2.89 -26.18
C GLN A 387 10.80 -4.39 -26.04
N VAL A 388 10.76 -5.13 -27.15
CA VAL A 388 11.04 -6.57 -27.20
C VAL A 388 12.32 -6.81 -27.98
N ILE A 389 13.20 -7.61 -27.41
CA ILE A 389 14.51 -7.97 -27.96
C ILE A 389 14.56 -9.50 -27.99
N TYR A 390 14.81 -10.08 -29.15
CA TYR A 390 14.97 -11.52 -29.29
C TYR A 390 16.42 -11.92 -29.06
N ASP A 391 16.62 -13.15 -28.58
CA ASP A 391 17.96 -13.70 -28.39
C ASP A 391 18.72 -13.72 -29.73
N ALA A 392 19.95 -13.22 -29.71
CA ALA A 392 20.83 -13.12 -30.86
C ALA A 392 22.28 -13.02 -30.39
N TRP A 393 23.21 -13.48 -31.24
CA TRP A 393 24.63 -13.47 -30.91
C TRP A 393 25.13 -12.04 -30.59
N GLY A 394 25.76 -11.88 -29.42
CA GLY A 394 26.29 -10.59 -28.96
C GLY A 394 25.25 -9.63 -28.35
N VAL A 395 23.99 -10.05 -28.26
CA VAL A 395 22.90 -9.26 -27.66
C VAL A 395 22.59 -9.85 -26.30
N ASN A 396 22.76 -9.07 -25.22
CA ASN A 396 22.63 -9.56 -23.85
C ASN A 396 21.51 -8.82 -23.11
N PRO A 397 20.70 -9.53 -22.29
CA PRO A 397 19.72 -8.87 -21.44
C PRO A 397 20.41 -8.00 -20.39
N LYS A 398 19.79 -6.89 -20.04
CA LYS A 398 20.30 -5.91 -19.07
C LYS A 398 19.50 -5.94 -17.78
N ALA A 399 20.03 -5.31 -16.76
CA ALA A 399 19.32 -5.10 -15.50
C ALA A 399 17.94 -4.46 -15.78
N GLY A 400 16.88 -5.05 -15.24
CA GLY A 400 15.49 -4.61 -15.46
C GLY A 400 14.78 -5.24 -16.65
N ASP A 401 15.46 -6.09 -17.44
CA ASP A 401 14.82 -6.86 -18.51
C ASP A 401 14.09 -8.09 -17.97
N PHE A 402 12.98 -8.44 -18.61
CA PHE A 402 12.20 -9.64 -18.31
C PHE A 402 12.53 -10.72 -19.35
N TYR A 403 13.33 -11.72 -18.97
CA TYR A 403 13.79 -12.77 -19.89
C TYR A 403 12.83 -13.95 -19.93
N VAL A 404 12.52 -14.40 -21.15
CA VAL A 404 11.61 -15.51 -21.43
C VAL A 404 12.40 -16.72 -21.87
N ILE A 405 12.07 -17.87 -21.30
CA ILE A 405 12.69 -19.15 -21.53
C ILE A 405 11.66 -20.08 -22.18
N GLN A 406 12.02 -20.67 -23.31
CA GLN A 406 11.38 -21.87 -23.81
C GLN A 406 11.94 -23.07 -23.05
N THR A 407 11.13 -23.65 -22.17
CA THR A 407 11.51 -24.78 -21.32
C THR A 407 11.59 -26.09 -22.09
N ASP A 408 12.56 -26.93 -21.76
CA ASP A 408 12.60 -28.30 -22.30
C ASP A 408 11.49 -29.13 -21.61
N GLY A 409 10.65 -29.81 -22.38
CA GLY A 409 9.60 -30.71 -21.85
C GLY A 409 8.30 -30.06 -21.38
N MET A 410 8.16 -28.72 -21.45
CA MET A 410 6.91 -28.00 -21.12
C MET A 410 6.59 -26.90 -22.13
N VAL A 411 5.33 -26.81 -22.56
CA VAL A 411 4.90 -25.86 -23.61
C VAL A 411 4.64 -24.44 -23.10
N TYR A 412 4.57 -24.24 -21.78
CA TYR A 412 4.19 -22.95 -21.19
C TYR A 412 5.36 -21.95 -21.07
N GLY A 413 6.60 -22.43 -21.15
CA GLY A 413 7.81 -21.64 -20.94
C GLY A 413 8.02 -21.21 -19.48
N HIS A 414 9.02 -20.37 -19.26
CA HIS A 414 9.34 -19.76 -17.98
C HIS A 414 9.81 -18.31 -18.15
N ILE A 415 9.69 -17.49 -17.10
CA ILE A 415 10.05 -16.07 -17.18
C ILE A 415 10.68 -15.60 -15.86
N GLY A 416 11.67 -14.72 -15.98
CA GLY A 416 12.35 -14.09 -14.85
C GLY A 416 12.70 -12.63 -15.10
N VAL A 417 13.28 -11.97 -14.10
CA VAL A 417 13.73 -10.58 -14.17
C VAL A 417 15.23 -10.50 -13.97
N CYS A 418 15.96 -9.91 -14.91
CA CYS A 418 17.39 -9.64 -14.75
C CYS A 418 17.61 -8.56 -13.68
N VAL A 419 18.46 -8.85 -12.68
CA VAL A 419 18.83 -7.87 -11.64
C VAL A 419 20.19 -7.21 -11.87
N THR A 420 20.99 -7.78 -12.77
CA THR A 420 22.24 -7.19 -13.27
C THR A 420 22.30 -7.29 -14.79
N ASP A 421 23.21 -6.55 -15.41
CA ASP A 421 23.54 -6.74 -16.81
C ASP A 421 24.16 -8.12 -17.02
N SER A 422 23.68 -8.84 -18.04
CA SER A 422 24.30 -10.11 -18.43
C SER A 422 25.61 -9.86 -19.17
N ASP A 423 26.61 -10.66 -18.82
CA ASP A 423 27.92 -10.75 -19.49
C ASP A 423 27.89 -11.63 -20.74
N GLY A 424 26.72 -12.16 -21.13
CA GLY A 424 26.57 -13.10 -22.25
C GLY A 424 26.95 -14.54 -21.89
N LYS A 425 27.28 -14.81 -20.62
CA LYS A 425 27.59 -16.15 -20.10
C LYS A 425 26.73 -16.53 -18.91
N SER A 426 26.06 -15.56 -18.28
CA SER A 426 25.21 -15.79 -17.13
C SER A 426 24.07 -14.77 -17.05
N ILE A 427 22.99 -15.18 -16.40
CA ILE A 427 21.88 -14.32 -16.03
C ILE A 427 21.72 -14.38 -14.50
N ASP A 428 21.87 -13.25 -13.82
CA ASP A 428 21.50 -13.07 -12.41
C ASP A 428 20.12 -12.43 -12.38
N GLY A 429 19.16 -13.14 -11.79
CA GLY A 429 17.77 -12.76 -11.86
C GLY A 429 16.95 -13.10 -10.62
N VAL A 430 15.69 -12.68 -10.65
CA VAL A 430 14.66 -13.13 -9.71
C VAL A 430 13.58 -13.85 -10.50
N GLU A 431 13.27 -15.06 -10.07
CA GLU A 431 12.25 -15.91 -10.67
C GLU A 431 11.29 -16.38 -9.59
N GLN A 432 10.04 -16.58 -9.95
CA GLN A 432 9.07 -17.31 -9.12
C GLN A 432 8.81 -18.65 -9.76
N ASN A 433 8.60 -19.69 -8.94
CA ASN A 433 8.29 -21.04 -9.42
C ASN A 433 9.45 -21.69 -10.20
N ILE A 434 10.62 -21.72 -9.56
CA ILE A 434 11.91 -22.15 -10.14
C ILE A 434 12.02 -23.65 -10.40
N ASP A 435 11.15 -24.46 -9.78
CA ASP A 435 11.59 -25.79 -9.36
C ASP A 435 11.15 -26.90 -10.32
N GLY A 436 10.28 -26.62 -11.29
CA GLY A 436 9.91 -27.49 -12.41
C GLY A 436 9.31 -28.87 -12.08
N TYR A 437 9.45 -29.40 -10.87
CA TYR A 437 9.11 -30.79 -10.53
C TYR A 437 8.98 -31.11 -9.02
N SER A 438 9.22 -30.17 -8.10
CA SER A 438 9.31 -30.49 -6.67
C SER A 438 8.02 -30.13 -5.92
N ASP A 439 7.39 -31.14 -5.31
CA ASP A 439 6.34 -31.00 -4.29
C ASP A 439 7.00 -30.84 -2.92
N HIS A 440 7.18 -29.59 -2.46
CA HIS A 440 7.82 -29.33 -1.16
C HIS A 440 6.87 -29.44 0.02
N ASN A 441 5.57 -29.62 -0.24
CA ASN A 441 4.54 -29.70 0.80
C ASN A 441 4.03 -31.14 1.02
N ASN A 442 4.55 -32.09 0.24
CA ASN A 442 4.26 -33.52 0.26
C ASN A 442 2.77 -33.86 0.04
N ASN A 443 2.02 -33.04 -0.71
CA ASN A 443 0.61 -33.29 -1.03
C ASN A 443 0.40 -34.19 -2.26
N GLY A 444 1.46 -34.61 -2.95
CA GLY A 444 1.45 -35.40 -4.17
C GLY A 444 1.21 -34.59 -5.45
N ILE A 445 1.11 -33.27 -5.36
CA ILE A 445 0.90 -32.33 -6.46
C ILE A 445 2.19 -31.54 -6.65
N ASN A 446 2.74 -31.55 -7.88
CA ASN A 446 3.86 -30.68 -8.22
C ASN A 446 3.49 -29.22 -7.89
N ASP A 447 4.31 -28.53 -7.07
CA ASP A 447 4.08 -27.13 -6.64
C ASP A 447 3.81 -26.20 -7.85
N GLN A 448 4.32 -26.54 -9.04
CA GLN A 448 4.09 -25.83 -10.30
C GLN A 448 2.64 -25.89 -10.81
N LEU A 449 1.90 -26.96 -10.48
CA LEU A 449 0.56 -27.27 -10.98
C LEU A 449 -0.54 -27.02 -9.94
N GLU A 450 -0.17 -26.69 -8.70
CA GLU A 450 -1.12 -26.47 -7.63
C GLU A 450 -1.76 -25.06 -7.71
N ILE A 451 -3.10 -25.01 -7.68
CA ILE A 451 -3.88 -23.77 -7.66
C ILE A 451 -3.57 -23.03 -6.37
N GLY A 452 -2.87 -21.90 -6.47
CA GLY A 452 -2.40 -21.16 -5.32
C GLY A 452 -1.21 -21.82 -4.61
N GLY A 453 -0.57 -22.84 -5.19
CA GLY A 453 0.57 -23.59 -4.64
C GLY A 453 1.94 -23.22 -5.22
N GLY A 454 1.99 -22.36 -6.25
CA GLY A 454 3.26 -21.95 -6.85
C GLY A 454 4.28 -21.35 -5.84
N GLY A 455 5.55 -21.65 -6.08
CA GLY A 455 6.64 -21.40 -5.14
C GLY A 455 6.90 -19.91 -4.85
N ILE A 456 7.74 -19.65 -3.86
CA ILE A 456 8.23 -18.31 -3.55
C ILE A 456 9.17 -17.80 -4.64
N THR A 457 9.26 -16.48 -4.78
CA THR A 457 10.34 -15.88 -5.57
C THR A 457 11.70 -16.18 -4.95
N ARG A 458 12.71 -16.44 -5.78
CA ARG A 458 14.10 -16.59 -5.34
C ARG A 458 15.03 -15.85 -6.27
N ARG A 459 16.15 -15.40 -5.72
CA ARG A 459 17.27 -14.94 -6.54
C ARG A 459 17.95 -16.16 -7.15
N VAL A 460 18.21 -16.11 -8.44
CA VAL A 460 18.82 -17.21 -9.20
C VAL A 460 20.01 -16.70 -9.98
N LYS A 461 20.99 -17.58 -10.13
CA LYS A 461 22.07 -17.39 -11.10
C LYS A 461 21.98 -18.54 -12.10
N ARG A 462 21.89 -18.20 -13.37
CA ARG A 462 21.76 -19.14 -14.47
C ARG A 462 23.00 -19.07 -15.35
N GLN A 463 23.53 -20.22 -15.76
CA GLN A 463 24.57 -20.27 -16.78
C GLN A 463 23.92 -20.18 -18.16
N TRP A 464 24.35 -19.23 -18.97
CA TRP A 464 23.78 -18.95 -20.28
C TRP A 464 24.82 -19.24 -21.36
N MET A 465 24.47 -20.14 -22.27
CA MET A 465 25.37 -20.64 -23.30
C MET A 465 25.17 -19.87 -24.60
N ALA A 466 26.22 -19.80 -25.42
CA ALA A 466 26.19 -19.09 -26.71
C ALA A 466 25.12 -19.58 -27.70
N ASN A 467 24.58 -20.79 -27.51
CA ASN A 467 23.49 -21.34 -28.31
C ASN A 467 22.08 -21.03 -27.74
N GLY A 468 21.99 -20.08 -26.82
CA GLY A 468 20.77 -19.66 -26.13
C GLY A 468 20.37 -20.57 -24.96
N SER A 469 21.02 -21.72 -24.76
CA SER A 469 20.65 -22.67 -23.71
C SER A 469 20.92 -22.11 -22.33
N LEU A 470 19.98 -22.31 -21.42
CA LEU A 470 20.05 -21.83 -20.04
C LEU A 470 20.11 -23.01 -19.09
N TYR A 471 21.08 -22.99 -18.19
CA TYR A 471 21.31 -24.00 -17.17
C TYR A 471 21.20 -23.37 -15.78
N ASP A 472 21.04 -24.20 -14.77
CA ASP A 472 21.15 -23.80 -13.37
C ASP A 472 22.56 -23.29 -13.02
N SER A 473 22.73 -22.89 -11.76
CA SER A 473 24.01 -22.30 -11.32
C SER A 473 25.19 -23.26 -11.41
N THR A 474 24.94 -24.58 -11.36
CA THR A 474 25.99 -25.62 -11.44
C THR A 474 26.30 -26.01 -12.88
N GLY A 475 25.47 -25.61 -13.85
CA GLY A 475 25.60 -26.00 -15.26
C GLY A 475 25.15 -27.44 -15.53
N THR A 476 24.48 -28.08 -14.57
CA THR A 476 24.13 -29.50 -14.62
C THR A 476 22.72 -29.70 -15.15
N VAL A 477 21.76 -28.89 -14.68
CA VAL A 477 20.36 -29.00 -15.09
C VAL A 477 20.08 -27.98 -16.17
N LYS A 478 19.71 -28.46 -17.37
CA LYS A 478 19.25 -27.60 -18.46
C LYS A 478 17.78 -27.22 -18.21
N LEU A 479 17.50 -25.92 -18.21
CA LEU A 479 16.14 -25.41 -18.04
C LEU A 479 15.42 -25.24 -19.38
N GLY A 480 16.16 -24.91 -20.44
CA GLY A 480 15.60 -24.60 -21.73
C GLY A 480 16.49 -23.66 -22.54
N LYS A 481 15.88 -22.81 -23.36
CA LYS A 481 16.56 -21.77 -24.14
C LYS A 481 15.93 -20.41 -23.90
N VAL A 482 16.75 -19.39 -23.70
CA VAL A 482 16.28 -18.00 -23.71
C VAL A 482 15.82 -17.67 -25.14
N VAL A 483 14.58 -17.23 -25.29
CA VAL A 483 14.02 -16.84 -26.61
C VAL A 483 14.08 -15.33 -26.85
N GLY A 484 14.23 -14.56 -25.78
CA GLY A 484 14.27 -13.11 -25.81
C GLY A 484 13.86 -12.52 -24.47
N TRP A 485 13.74 -11.20 -24.45
CA TRP A 485 13.31 -10.45 -23.28
C TRP A 485 12.55 -9.19 -23.70
N PHE A 486 11.87 -8.59 -22.73
CA PHE A 486 11.28 -7.27 -22.92
C PHE A 486 11.70 -6.29 -21.82
N ARG A 487 11.63 -5.01 -22.16
CA ARG A 487 11.91 -3.89 -21.27
C ARG A 487 10.72 -2.96 -21.22
N ILE A 488 10.32 -2.62 -20.00
CA ILE A 488 9.34 -1.55 -19.78
C ILE A 488 10.03 -0.19 -19.97
N SER A 489 9.38 0.69 -20.74
CA SER A 489 9.87 2.01 -21.13
C SER A 489 9.35 3.12 -20.21
#